data_AF-A0A9W8HUL8-F1
#
_entry.id   AF-A0A9W8HUL8-F1
#
_cell.length_a   1.000
_cell.length_b   1.000
_cell.length_c   1.000
_cell.angle_alpha   90.00
_cell.angle_beta   90.00
_cell.angle_gamma   90.00
#
_symmetry.space_group_name_H-M   'P 1'
#
loop_
_entity.id
_entity.type
_entity.pdbx_description
1 polymer ?
#
loop_
_entity_poly.entity_id
_entity_poly.type
_entity_poly.pdbx_seq_one_letter_code
_entity_poly.pdbx_strand_id
1 'polypeptide(L)'
;MRVLRIAALVAACSAMVVAAVKDPDTKEPFVEELVVKPLDDGKVLLHFEFAVHEAVAMHNESLHSYHFLPRQIGEIAWRYGLSELRLAFTQGSWRESRWGYAPTASHGAGAEILARIQGSAGVAAHRWTGLTNALSGVFCASLNFVGEENTDVPRMSFASESSSSSSSNSSTLRRGYLPRENVCTENLTPWIKQLPCQSK
;
A
#
# COMPACT_ATOMS: atom_id res chain seq x y z
N MET A 1 19.82 -17.14 -12.09
CA MET A 1 19.74 -17.69 -10.72
C MET A 1 21.08 -17.41 -10.02
N ARG A 2 21.20 -16.27 -9.33
CA ARG A 2 22.37 -15.98 -8.49
C ARG A 2 22.02 -16.34 -7.05
N VAL A 3 22.96 -17.00 -6.40
CA VAL A 3 22.81 -17.76 -5.16
C VAL A 3 22.42 -16.85 -3.99
N LEU A 4 21.31 -17.22 -3.35
CA LEU A 4 20.71 -16.63 -2.17
C LEU A 4 21.68 -16.77 -0.97
N ARG A 5 22.09 -15.66 -0.36
CA ARG A 5 22.73 -15.67 0.96
C ARG A 5 21.65 -15.39 2.01
N ILE A 6 21.09 -16.46 2.58
CA ILE A 6 20.24 -16.38 3.77
C ILE A 6 21.15 -16.04 4.94
N ALA A 7 21.08 -14.82 5.47
CA ALA A 7 21.74 -14.46 6.71
C ALA A 7 20.82 -14.84 7.89
N ALA A 8 20.88 -16.10 8.33
CA ALA A 8 20.22 -16.52 9.55
C ALA A 8 21.10 -16.15 10.76
N LEU A 9 20.83 -15.00 11.39
CA LEU A 9 21.39 -14.68 12.71
C LEU A 9 20.59 -15.42 13.78
N VAL A 10 20.97 -16.67 14.05
CA VAL A 10 20.41 -17.46 15.14
C VAL A 10 21.08 -17.03 16.45
N ALA A 11 20.57 -15.95 17.06
CA ALA A 11 20.85 -15.64 18.45
C ALA A 11 19.88 -16.44 19.33
N ALA A 12 20.42 -17.29 20.20
CA ALA A 12 19.64 -18.10 21.12
C ALA A 12 18.69 -17.20 21.96
N CYS A 13 17.40 -17.57 21.98
CA CYS A 13 16.25 -16.96 22.67
C CYS A 13 15.40 -15.89 21.96
N SER A 14 15.67 -15.48 20.73
CA SER A 14 14.68 -14.72 19.92
C SER A 14 15.07 -14.73 18.45
N ALA A 15 14.71 -15.78 17.73
CA ALA A 15 15.05 -15.91 16.31
C ALA A 15 14.23 -14.92 15.48
N MET A 16 14.82 -13.78 15.11
CA MET A 16 14.31 -12.89 14.06
C MET A 16 14.93 -13.34 12.74
N VAL A 17 14.14 -13.95 11.86
CA VAL A 17 14.60 -14.28 10.50
C VAL A 17 14.25 -13.10 9.61
N VAL A 18 15.26 -12.41 9.08
CA VAL A 18 15.11 -11.35 8.09
C VAL A 18 15.67 -11.85 6.76
N ALA A 19 14.83 -11.90 5.74
CA ALA A 19 15.27 -12.12 4.36
C ALA A 19 15.07 -10.82 3.58
N ALA A 20 16.14 -10.21 3.10
CA ALA A 20 16.09 -9.00 2.29
C ALA A 20 16.67 -9.28 0.89
N VAL A 21 15.89 -9.03 -0.17
CA VAL A 21 16.35 -9.10 -1.56
C VAL A 21 16.32 -7.71 -2.15
N LYS A 22 17.46 -7.30 -2.70
CA LYS A 22 17.59 -6.06 -3.47
C LYS A 22 18.17 -6.42 -4.83
N ASP A 23 17.46 -6.06 -5.91
CA ASP A 23 17.99 -6.15 -7.27
C ASP A 23 18.30 -4.73 -7.78
N PRO A 24 19.56 -4.27 -7.65
CA PRO A 24 19.96 -2.95 -8.14
C PRO A 24 20.30 -2.93 -9.64
N ASP A 25 20.32 -4.07 -10.33
CA ASP A 25 20.83 -4.22 -11.70
C ASP A 25 19.69 -4.13 -12.76
N THR A 26 18.45 -3.93 -12.31
CA THR A 26 17.27 -3.74 -13.16
C THR A 26 16.97 -2.27 -13.38
N LYS A 27 16.26 -1.94 -14.48
CA LYS A 27 15.74 -0.58 -14.73
C LYS A 27 14.77 -0.11 -13.65
N GLU A 28 14.23 -1.04 -12.88
CA GLU A 28 13.29 -0.80 -11.78
C GLU A 28 13.80 -1.53 -10.53
N PRO A 29 14.44 -0.84 -9.56
CA PRO A 29 14.92 -1.48 -8.36
C PRO A 29 13.76 -1.77 -7.40
N PHE A 30 13.80 -2.96 -6.78
CA PHE A 30 12.87 -3.34 -5.72
C PHE A 30 13.61 -3.83 -4.47
N VAL A 31 12.94 -3.75 -3.32
CA VAL A 31 13.34 -4.30 -2.04
C VAL A 31 12.22 -5.18 -1.51
N GLU A 32 12.55 -6.42 -1.18
CA GLU A 32 11.62 -7.37 -0.54
C GLU A 32 12.19 -7.74 0.83
N GLU A 33 11.41 -7.61 1.89
CA GLU A 33 11.78 -7.97 3.26
C GLU A 33 10.73 -8.89 3.90
N LEU A 34 11.18 -10.02 4.44
CA LEU A 34 10.37 -10.90 5.30
C LEU A 34 10.97 -10.95 6.69
N VAL A 35 10.20 -10.55 7.69
CA VAL A 35 10.52 -10.65 9.11
C VAL A 35 9.62 -11.70 9.77
N VAL A 36 10.25 -12.74 10.32
CA VAL A 36 9.59 -13.73 11.19
C VAL A 36 10.12 -13.55 12.60
N LYS A 37 9.25 -13.20 13.55
CA LYS A 37 9.64 -12.93 14.95
C LYS A 37 8.69 -13.61 15.94
N PRO A 38 9.17 -14.49 16.83
CA PRO A 38 8.36 -14.97 17.95
C PRO A 38 8.08 -13.82 18.93
N LEU A 39 6.85 -13.76 19.43
CA LEU A 39 6.38 -12.78 20.42
C LEU A 39 6.32 -13.43 21.81
N ASP A 40 6.37 -12.60 22.85
CA ASP A 40 6.44 -13.02 24.25
C ASP A 40 5.20 -13.83 24.71
N ASP A 41 4.08 -13.69 24.00
CA ASP A 41 2.84 -14.43 24.29
C ASP A 41 2.72 -15.74 23.49
N GLY A 42 3.81 -16.19 22.87
CA GLY A 42 3.87 -17.42 22.07
C GLY A 42 3.30 -17.30 20.65
N LYS A 43 2.86 -16.11 20.24
CA LYS A 43 2.47 -15.83 18.84
C LYS A 43 3.70 -15.60 17.98
N VAL A 44 3.50 -15.58 16.66
CA VAL A 44 4.55 -15.27 15.68
C VAL A 44 4.12 -14.06 14.85
N LEU A 45 4.95 -13.03 14.82
CA LEU A 45 4.84 -11.93 13.87
C LEU A 45 5.42 -12.38 12.53
N LEU A 46 4.60 -12.23 11.49
CA LEU A 46 5.00 -12.32 10.09
C LEU A 46 4.80 -10.95 9.46
N HIS A 47 5.88 -10.29 9.07
CA HIS A 47 5.84 -9.01 8.37
C HIS A 47 6.52 -9.16 7.02
N PHE A 48 5.77 -8.87 5.96
CA PHE A 48 6.25 -8.91 4.58
C PHE A 48 6.12 -7.52 3.97
N GLU A 49 7.23 -6.99 3.46
CA GLU A 49 7.30 -5.70 2.81
C GLU A 49 7.90 -5.85 1.41
N PHE A 50 7.22 -5.27 0.43
CA PHE A 50 7.68 -5.22 -0.95
C PHE A 50 7.61 -3.77 -1.45
N ALA A 51 8.76 -3.16 -1.64
CA ALA A 51 8.91 -1.77 -2.06
C ALA A 51 9.52 -1.70 -3.47
N VAL A 52 8.86 -0.97 -4.36
CA VAL A 52 9.36 -0.69 -5.72
C VAL A 52 9.60 0.81 -5.83
N HIS A 53 10.76 1.19 -6.34
CA HIS A 53 11.10 2.59 -6.60
C HIS A 53 11.12 2.83 -8.11
N GLU A 54 9.94 2.99 -8.70
CA GLU A 54 9.77 3.30 -10.12
C GLU A 54 9.25 4.73 -10.31
N ALA A 55 9.87 5.48 -11.23
CA ALA A 55 9.29 6.70 -11.75
C ALA A 55 8.22 6.35 -12.78
N VAL A 56 6.97 6.18 -12.34
CA VAL A 56 5.85 5.98 -13.27
C VAL A 56 5.72 7.24 -14.14
N ALA A 57 6.22 7.17 -15.38
CA ALA A 57 6.16 8.27 -16.33
C ALA A 57 4.70 8.46 -16.78
N MET A 58 3.97 9.29 -16.05
CA MET A 58 2.59 9.68 -16.38
C MET A 58 2.50 10.46 -17.71
N HIS A 59 3.60 10.83 -18.35
CA HIS A 59 3.61 11.63 -19.58
C HIS A 59 4.69 11.13 -20.55
N ASN A 60 4.46 10.00 -21.22
CA ASN A 60 4.76 9.77 -22.65
C ASN A 60 4.74 8.27 -23.00
N GLU A 61 3.81 7.93 -23.90
CA GLU A 61 3.89 6.92 -24.96
C GLU A 61 4.06 5.42 -24.67
N SER A 62 4.18 4.95 -23.43
CA SER A 62 4.01 3.51 -23.19
C SER A 62 3.33 3.17 -21.86
N LEU A 63 2.00 3.22 -21.85
CA LEU A 63 1.13 2.47 -20.91
C LEU A 63 1.33 0.93 -20.98
N HIS A 64 2.40 0.48 -21.65
CA HIS A 64 2.70 -0.90 -22.02
C HIS A 64 3.99 -1.44 -21.38
N SER A 65 4.79 -0.61 -20.70
CA SER A 65 6.00 -1.07 -19.98
C SER A 65 5.85 -0.94 -18.47
N TYR A 66 4.84 -1.58 -17.90
CA TYR A 66 4.84 -1.82 -16.46
C TYR A 66 5.56 -3.15 -16.21
N HIS A 67 6.74 -3.15 -15.58
CA HIS A 67 7.40 -4.40 -15.21
C HIS A 67 6.97 -4.86 -13.81
N PHE A 68 7.07 -4.00 -12.79
CA PHE A 68 6.67 -4.35 -11.42
C PHE A 68 5.31 -3.77 -10.98
N LEU A 69 4.90 -2.61 -11.48
CA LEU A 69 3.56 -2.07 -11.16
C LEU A 69 2.45 -2.89 -11.85
N PRO A 70 1.42 -3.37 -11.13
CA PRO A 70 0.29 -4.03 -11.77
C PRO A 70 -0.41 -3.08 -12.74
N ARG A 71 -0.54 -3.52 -14.00
CA ARG A 71 -1.15 -2.73 -15.07
C ARG A 71 -2.52 -2.17 -14.68
N GLN A 72 -3.33 -2.94 -13.97
CA GLN A 72 -4.66 -2.54 -13.50
C GLN A 72 -4.59 -1.32 -12.56
N ILE A 73 -3.61 -1.29 -11.64
CA ILE A 73 -3.38 -0.17 -10.73
C ILE A 73 -2.86 1.04 -11.51
N GLY A 74 -1.94 0.84 -12.46
CA GLY A 74 -1.46 1.90 -13.35
C GLY A 74 -2.58 2.56 -14.18
N GLU A 75 -3.47 1.75 -14.77
CA GLU A 75 -4.62 2.23 -15.54
C GLU A 75 -5.64 2.98 -14.66
N ILE A 76 -5.89 2.51 -13.43
CA ILE A 76 -6.73 3.23 -12.45
C ILE A 76 -6.09 4.56 -12.09
N ALA A 77 -4.78 4.57 -11.82
CA ALA A 77 -4.03 5.77 -11.48
C ALA A 77 -4.10 6.81 -12.61
N TRP A 78 -3.90 6.38 -13.85
CA TRP A 78 -4.02 7.23 -15.03
C TRP A 78 -5.44 7.77 -15.21
N ARG A 79 -6.46 6.88 -15.21
CA ARG A 79 -7.85 7.24 -15.48
C ARG A 79 -8.42 8.25 -14.50
N TYR A 80 -8.07 8.11 -13.22
CA TYR A 80 -8.53 9.00 -12.16
C TYR A 80 -7.53 10.10 -11.81
N GLY A 81 -6.44 10.26 -12.55
CA GLY A 81 -5.44 11.31 -12.35
C GLY A 81 -4.83 11.29 -10.95
N LEU A 82 -4.43 10.10 -10.49
CA LEU A 82 -3.83 9.93 -9.17
C LEU A 82 -2.36 10.35 -9.20
N SER A 83 -2.00 11.20 -8.24
CA SER A 83 -0.61 11.53 -7.92
C SER A 83 -0.10 10.78 -6.69
N GLU A 84 -1.02 10.28 -5.85
CA GLU A 84 -0.74 9.54 -4.63
C GLU A 84 -1.94 8.64 -4.35
N LEU A 85 -1.68 7.39 -3.96
CA LEU A 85 -2.69 6.44 -3.50
C LEU A 85 -2.10 5.61 -2.34
N ARG A 86 -2.82 5.59 -1.23
CA ARG A 86 -2.58 4.71 -0.08
C ARG A 86 -3.86 3.94 0.18
N LEU A 87 -3.74 2.63 0.29
CA LEU A 87 -4.85 1.74 0.62
C LEU A 87 -4.39 0.79 1.73
N ALA A 88 -5.12 0.77 2.84
CA ALA A 88 -4.84 -0.10 3.96
C ALA A 88 -6.10 -0.88 4.33
N PHE A 89 -5.95 -2.19 4.49
CA PHE A 89 -6.96 -3.06 5.08
C PHE A 89 -6.38 -3.62 6.38
N THR A 90 -7.02 -3.38 7.50
CA THR A 90 -6.55 -3.87 8.80
C THR A 90 -7.65 -4.54 9.59
N GLN A 91 -7.26 -5.48 10.44
CA GLN A 91 -8.15 -6.15 11.37
C GLN A 91 -7.48 -6.26 12.73
N GLY A 92 -8.21 -5.87 13.78
CA GLY A 92 -7.68 -5.86 15.15
C GLY A 92 -6.84 -4.62 15.47
N SER A 93 -6.02 -4.70 16.52
CA SER A 93 -5.13 -3.62 16.96
C SER A 93 -3.81 -4.20 17.43
N TRP A 94 -2.72 -3.45 17.20
CA TRP A 94 -1.41 -3.81 17.69
C TRP A 94 -1.26 -3.44 19.17
N ARG A 95 -0.78 -4.38 19.99
CA ARG A 95 -0.62 -4.18 21.44
C ARG A 95 0.84 -3.88 21.76
N GLU A 96 1.21 -2.60 21.65
CA GLU A 96 2.60 -2.16 21.85
C GLU A 96 3.18 -2.57 23.22
N SER A 97 2.36 -2.52 24.28
CA SER A 97 2.78 -2.90 25.63
C SER A 97 3.15 -4.38 25.79
N ARG A 98 2.73 -5.25 24.86
CA ARG A 98 3.01 -6.69 24.90
C ARG A 98 3.91 -7.18 23.78
N TRP A 99 3.89 -6.51 22.63
CA TRP A 99 4.58 -6.97 21.42
C TRP A 99 5.72 -6.01 20.99
N GLY A 100 5.90 -4.90 21.71
CA GLY A 100 6.84 -3.84 21.36
C GLY A 100 6.31 -2.92 20.25
N TYR A 101 7.19 -2.10 19.70
CA TYR A 101 6.82 -1.18 18.61
C TYR A 101 6.37 -1.94 17.36
N ALA A 102 5.34 -1.43 16.68
CA ALA A 102 4.84 -2.04 15.45
C ALA A 102 5.87 -1.92 14.32
N PRO A 103 6.02 -2.93 13.45
CA PRO A 103 6.96 -2.85 12.32
C PRO A 103 6.56 -1.82 11.26
N THR A 104 5.27 -1.46 11.19
CA THR A 104 4.73 -0.47 10.25
C THR A 104 3.74 0.46 10.98
N ALA A 105 3.39 1.57 10.34
CA ALA A 105 2.42 2.51 10.87
C ALA A 105 1.08 1.82 11.15
N SER A 106 0.53 2.02 12.35
CA SER A 106 -0.78 1.48 12.69
C SER A 106 -1.86 2.22 11.92
N HIS A 107 -2.68 1.49 11.17
CA HIS A 107 -3.88 2.00 10.54
C HIS A 107 -5.13 1.62 11.36
N GLY A 108 -6.23 2.35 11.16
CA GLY A 108 -7.51 2.03 11.81
C GLY A 108 -8.12 0.75 11.24
N ALA A 109 -8.85 0.00 12.08
CA ALA A 109 -9.54 -1.24 11.70
C ALA A 109 -10.46 -1.07 10.47
N GLY A 110 -10.63 -2.10 9.65
CA GLY A 110 -11.42 -2.04 8.42
C GLY A 110 -10.57 -1.55 7.24
N ALA A 111 -11.12 -0.64 6.43
CA ALA A 111 -10.42 -0.12 5.25
C ALA A 111 -10.20 1.39 5.33
N GLU A 112 -9.02 1.82 4.92
CA GLU A 112 -8.64 3.22 4.78
C GLU A 112 -8.09 3.46 3.38
N ILE A 113 -8.60 4.47 2.70
CA ILE A 113 -8.11 4.93 1.41
C ILE A 113 -7.72 6.39 1.52
N LEU A 114 -6.53 6.74 1.04
CA LEU A 114 -6.09 8.11 0.88
C LEU A 114 -5.58 8.31 -0.54
N ALA A 115 -6.12 9.29 -1.25
CA ALA A 115 -5.72 9.57 -2.62
C ALA A 115 -5.59 11.06 -2.88
N ARG A 116 -4.55 11.44 -3.65
CA ARG A 116 -4.37 12.79 -4.15
C ARG A 116 -4.70 12.83 -5.64
N ILE A 117 -5.83 13.45 -5.96
CA ILE A 117 -6.39 13.48 -7.30
C ILE A 117 -6.10 14.83 -7.96
N GLN A 118 -5.39 14.82 -9.08
CA GLN A 118 -5.09 16.03 -9.83
C GLN A 118 -6.37 16.69 -10.39
N GLY A 119 -6.43 18.02 -10.33
CA GLY A 119 -7.54 18.83 -10.84
C GLY A 119 -8.12 19.80 -9.80
N SER A 120 -9.26 20.41 -10.13
CA SER A 120 -10.02 21.23 -9.19
C SER A 120 -10.75 20.37 -8.15
N ALA A 121 -11.21 20.96 -7.04
CA ALA A 121 -11.91 20.24 -5.98
C ALA A 121 -13.16 19.49 -6.49
N GLY A 122 -13.93 20.09 -7.40
CA GLY A 122 -15.09 19.44 -8.02
C GLY A 122 -14.71 18.24 -8.90
N VAL A 123 -13.64 18.36 -9.68
CA VAL A 123 -13.12 17.25 -10.50
C VAL A 123 -12.60 16.11 -9.62
N ALA A 124 -11.88 16.44 -8.54
CA ALA A 124 -11.40 15.46 -7.59
C ALA A 124 -12.55 14.73 -6.87
N ALA A 125 -13.63 15.43 -6.52
CA ALA A 125 -14.83 14.81 -5.94
C ALA A 125 -15.51 13.84 -6.93
N HIS A 126 -15.68 14.22 -8.19
CA HIS A 126 -16.25 13.34 -9.20
C HIS A 126 -15.38 12.09 -9.47
N ARG A 127 -14.06 12.27 -9.56
CA ARG A 127 -13.11 11.16 -9.79
C ARG A 127 -12.99 10.22 -8.60
N TRP A 128 -13.18 10.73 -7.37
CA TRP A 128 -13.15 9.95 -6.14
C TRP A 128 -14.14 8.79 -6.15
N THR A 129 -15.40 9.04 -6.52
CA THR A 129 -16.42 7.98 -6.62
C THR A 129 -16.06 6.92 -7.65
N GLY A 130 -15.47 7.32 -8.78
CA GLY A 130 -14.99 6.36 -9.78
C GLY A 130 -13.82 5.51 -9.27
N LEU A 131 -12.89 6.14 -8.56
CA LEU A 131 -11.73 5.47 -7.95
C LEU A 131 -12.15 4.40 -6.95
N THR A 132 -13.04 4.75 -6.01
CA THR A 132 -13.48 3.83 -4.95
C THR A 132 -14.24 2.63 -5.52
N ASN A 133 -15.07 2.84 -6.54
CA ASN A 133 -15.73 1.77 -7.30
C ASN A 133 -14.74 0.86 -8.04
N ALA A 134 -13.70 1.43 -8.68
CA ALA A 134 -12.70 0.63 -9.38
C ALA A 134 -11.88 -0.23 -8.42
N LEU A 135 -11.43 0.35 -7.30
CA LEU A 135 -10.67 -0.36 -6.27
C LEU A 135 -11.51 -1.43 -5.56
N SER A 136 -12.81 -1.19 -5.37
CA SER A 136 -13.74 -2.21 -4.87
C SER A 136 -13.70 -3.48 -5.71
N GLY A 137 -13.70 -3.34 -7.05
CA GLY A 137 -13.59 -4.47 -7.97
C GLY A 137 -12.21 -5.16 -7.94
N VAL A 138 -11.12 -4.40 -7.79
CA VAL A 138 -9.76 -4.95 -7.75
C VAL A 138 -9.50 -5.74 -6.47
N PHE A 139 -9.92 -5.19 -5.33
CA PHE A 139 -9.64 -5.77 -4.00
C PHE A 139 -10.78 -6.66 -3.47
N CYS A 140 -11.87 -6.80 -4.23
CA CYS A 140 -13.09 -7.50 -3.80
C CYS A 140 -13.57 -7.02 -2.42
N ALA A 141 -13.53 -5.71 -2.21
CA ALA A 141 -13.83 -5.04 -0.95
C ALA A 141 -14.95 -4.03 -1.16
N SER A 142 -15.66 -3.66 -0.08
CA SER A 142 -16.81 -2.76 -0.14
C SER A 142 -16.43 -1.27 -0.22
N LEU A 143 -15.28 -0.96 -0.84
CA LEU A 143 -14.76 0.41 -0.98
C LEU A 143 -15.72 1.33 -1.72
N ASN A 144 -16.66 0.80 -2.51
CA ASN A 144 -17.74 1.55 -3.15
C ASN A 144 -18.69 2.24 -2.15
N PHE A 145 -18.70 1.85 -0.88
CA PHE A 145 -19.40 2.56 0.20
C PHE A 145 -18.61 3.75 0.77
N VAL A 146 -17.44 4.07 0.22
CA VAL A 146 -16.77 5.34 0.49
C VAL A 146 -17.45 6.44 -0.33
N GLY A 147 -18.38 7.13 0.34
CA GLY A 147 -19.13 8.28 -0.15
C GLY A 147 -18.60 9.61 0.40
N GLU A 148 -19.38 10.68 0.26
CA GLU A 148 -19.01 12.01 0.77
C GLU A 148 -19.08 12.07 2.30
N GLU A 149 -19.99 11.29 2.90
CA GLU A 149 -20.28 11.25 4.33
C GLU A 149 -19.16 10.65 5.19
N ASN A 150 -18.29 9.85 4.59
CA ASN A 150 -17.15 9.19 5.24
C ASN A 150 -15.83 9.51 4.52
N THR A 151 -15.80 10.63 3.78
CA THR A 151 -14.60 11.16 3.14
C THR A 151 -14.21 12.50 3.76
N ASP A 152 -13.00 12.54 4.31
CA ASP A 152 -12.38 13.74 4.82
C ASP A 152 -11.55 14.42 3.72
N VAL A 153 -11.68 15.75 3.61
CA VAL A 153 -10.82 16.61 2.79
C VAL A 153 -10.03 17.52 3.72
N PRO A 154 -8.78 17.17 4.06
CA PRO A 154 -7.99 17.98 4.97
C PRO A 154 -7.71 19.35 4.34
N ARG A 155 -7.54 20.38 5.18
CA ARG A 155 -7.10 21.72 4.73
C ARG A 155 -5.59 21.82 4.52
N MET A 156 -4.84 21.02 5.28
CA MET A 156 -3.39 20.91 5.21
C MET A 156 -3.02 19.43 5.28
N SER A 157 -2.00 19.03 4.51
CA SER A 157 -1.42 17.68 4.59
C SER A 157 0.09 17.77 4.76
N PHE A 158 0.68 16.71 5.30
CA PHE A 158 2.12 16.52 5.21
C PHE A 158 2.57 16.44 3.74
N ALA A 159 3.85 16.72 3.50
CA ALA A 159 4.45 16.52 2.19
C ALA A 159 4.36 15.03 1.83
N SER A 160 4.04 14.74 0.57
CA SER A 160 4.04 13.34 0.11
C SER A 160 5.48 12.84 0.05
N GLU A 161 5.69 11.56 0.39
CA GLU A 161 7.00 10.91 0.37
C GLU A 161 7.67 10.98 -1.03
N SER A 162 6.88 11.15 -2.09
CA SER A 162 7.34 11.19 -3.48
C SER A 162 7.51 12.60 -4.06
N SER A 163 7.11 13.67 -3.38
CA SER A 163 7.19 15.04 -3.92
C SER A 163 7.86 16.02 -2.96
N SER A 164 9.01 16.55 -3.39
CA SER A 164 9.75 17.63 -2.73
C SER A 164 9.04 19.00 -2.82
N SER A 165 7.87 19.08 -3.45
CA SER A 165 7.12 20.32 -3.65
C SER A 165 6.21 20.63 -2.47
N SER A 166 6.54 21.71 -1.77
CA SER A 166 5.95 22.23 -0.53
C SER A 166 4.53 22.78 -0.65
N SER A 167 3.69 22.28 -1.56
CA SER A 167 2.33 22.81 -1.72
C SER A 167 1.38 22.23 -0.67
N SER A 168 1.15 23.02 0.39
CA SER A 168 0.26 22.79 1.52
C SER A 168 -1.24 22.75 1.18
N ASN A 169 -1.63 22.98 -0.07
CA ASN A 169 -3.02 23.01 -0.50
C ASN A 169 -3.52 21.57 -0.77
N SER A 170 -4.17 20.97 0.23
CA SER A 170 -4.69 19.60 0.16
C SER A 170 -6.13 19.50 -0.37
N SER A 171 -6.63 20.48 -1.14
CA SER A 171 -7.98 20.46 -1.70
C SER A 171 -8.24 19.26 -2.63
N THR A 172 -7.16 18.66 -3.14
CA THR A 172 -7.12 17.47 -4.00
C THR A 172 -6.90 16.16 -3.24
N LEU A 173 -6.57 16.22 -1.95
CA LEU A 173 -6.40 15.06 -1.09
C LEU A 173 -7.77 14.63 -0.54
N ARG A 174 -8.01 13.33 -0.54
CA ARG A 174 -9.22 12.71 0.00
C ARG A 174 -8.85 11.51 0.82
N ARG A 175 -9.49 11.37 1.98
CA ARG A 175 -9.29 10.25 2.88
C ARG A 175 -10.65 9.64 3.19
N GLY A 176 -10.88 8.40 2.78
CA GLY A 176 -12.08 7.63 3.07
C GLY A 176 -11.79 6.53 4.09
N TYR A 177 -12.76 6.26 4.96
CA TYR A 177 -12.62 5.21 5.97
C TYR A 177 -13.90 4.36 6.10
N LEU A 178 -13.72 3.04 6.13
CA LEU A 178 -14.77 2.03 6.36
C LEU A 178 -14.39 1.19 7.58
N PRO A 179 -14.75 1.62 8.81
CA PRO A 179 -14.38 0.92 10.04
C PRO A 179 -14.96 -0.50 10.14
N ARG A 180 -16.04 -0.77 9.40
CA ARG A 180 -16.76 -2.04 9.41
C ARG A 180 -16.44 -2.92 8.20
N GLU A 181 -15.45 -2.54 7.39
CA GLU A 181 -15.03 -3.40 6.29
C GLU A 181 -14.50 -4.73 6.83
N ASN A 182 -15.08 -5.83 6.36
CA ASN A 182 -14.65 -7.17 6.70
C ASN A 182 -13.45 -7.57 5.83
N VAL A 183 -12.25 -7.33 6.36
CA VAL A 183 -11.04 -7.80 5.68
C VAL A 183 -10.94 -9.31 5.83
N CYS A 184 -11.12 -10.05 4.74
CA CYS A 184 -10.81 -11.48 4.71
C CYS A 184 -9.29 -11.65 4.72
N THR A 185 -8.67 -11.57 5.89
CA THR A 185 -7.22 -11.77 6.05
C THR A 185 -6.79 -13.20 5.68
N GLU A 186 -7.75 -14.12 5.59
CA GLU A 186 -7.56 -15.47 5.05
C GLU A 186 -7.44 -15.53 3.52
N ASN A 187 -7.89 -14.49 2.81
CA ASN A 187 -7.88 -14.43 1.35
C ASN A 187 -7.07 -13.22 0.86
N LEU A 188 -5.75 -13.32 0.96
CA LEU A 188 -4.80 -12.32 0.43
C LEU A 188 -4.65 -12.37 -1.09
N THR A 189 -5.45 -13.17 -1.80
CA THR A 189 -5.39 -13.30 -3.27
C THR A 189 -5.40 -11.95 -4.00
N PRO A 190 -6.24 -10.95 -3.64
CA PRO A 190 -6.24 -9.67 -4.33
C PRO A 190 -4.91 -8.91 -4.20
N TRP A 191 -4.23 -9.05 -3.04
CA TRP A 191 -2.92 -8.46 -2.77
C TRP A 191 -1.79 -9.21 -3.46
N ILE A 192 -1.79 -10.54 -3.41
CA ILE A 192 -0.78 -11.38 -4.07
C ILE A 192 -0.81 -11.16 -5.59
N LYS A 193 -2.00 -10.92 -6.18
CA LYS A 193 -2.13 -10.56 -7.60
C LYS A 193 -1.48 -9.22 -7.98
N GLN A 194 -1.20 -8.36 -6.99
CA GLN A 194 -0.48 -7.10 -7.22
C GLN A 194 1.04 -7.30 -7.17
N LEU A 195 1.53 -8.48 -6.78
CA LEU A 195 2.96 -8.75 -6.75
C LEU A 195 3.45 -9.23 -8.14
N PRO A 196 4.68 -8.88 -8.54
CA PRO A 196 5.19 -9.20 -9.88
C PRO A 196 5.34 -10.69 -10.17
N CYS A 197 5.63 -11.48 -9.15
CA CYS A 197 5.77 -12.92 -9.26
C CYS A 197 4.44 -13.59 -8.96
N GLN A 198 3.62 -13.80 -10.00
CA GLN A 198 2.40 -14.60 -9.85
C GLN A 198 2.78 -16.02 -9.44
N SER A 199 2.12 -16.54 -8.41
CA SER A 199 2.29 -17.93 -7.96
C SER A 199 2.03 -18.87 -9.13
N LYS A 200 3.08 -19.59 -9.56
CA LYS A 200 2.91 -20.78 -10.39
C LYS A 200 2.65 -21.98 -9.51
#